data_AF-A0A2V6VWK7-F1
#
_entry.id   AF-A0A2V6VWK7-F1
#
_cell.length_a   1.000
_cell.length_b   1.000
_cell.length_c   1.000
_cell.angle_alpha   90.00
_cell.angle_beta   90.00
_cell.angle_gamma   90.00
#
_symmetry.space_group_name_H-M   'P 1'
#
loop_
_entity.id
_entity.type
_entity.pdbx_description
1 polymer ?
#
loop_
_entity_poly.entity_id
_entity_poly.type
_entity_poly.pdbx_seq_one_letter_code
_entity_poly.pdbx_strand_id
1 'polypeptide(L)'
;MAAGVTMPRGPGALGALALLALVLIVVKHLAGGDLPLRLDGMKPRYLMNLNPRDPGPQRAQEFARHADTRHIRYDIDPGLGVDAATLNREVRRITPAAGARSRDANPVFAELKGKIRVPLMTIHETADFRVPFRLQQDYRRRAEAAGSGHLLVQRAMRWPAHCSFDGAMRQQAFDDLVAWMERGWCRRATTCSATS
;
A
#
# COMPACT_ATOMS: atom_id res chain seq x y z
N MET A 1 -44.87 -15.51 -28.34
CA MET A 1 -43.98 -14.33 -28.26
C MET A 1 -42.93 -14.63 -27.19
N ALA A 2 -41.69 -14.89 -27.57
CA ALA A 2 -40.58 -15.10 -26.65
C ALA A 2 -39.59 -13.94 -26.85
N ALA A 3 -39.52 -13.03 -25.87
CA ALA A 3 -38.55 -11.96 -25.87
C ALA A 3 -37.17 -12.55 -25.55
N GLY A 4 -36.30 -12.60 -26.55
CA GLY A 4 -34.91 -13.00 -26.38
C GLY A 4 -34.18 -11.97 -25.55
N VAL A 5 -33.74 -12.36 -24.36
CA VAL A 5 -32.82 -11.58 -23.54
C VAL A 5 -31.44 -11.64 -24.20
N THR A 6 -31.09 -10.58 -24.92
CA THR A 6 -29.73 -10.35 -25.40
C THR A 6 -28.81 -10.13 -24.20
N MET A 7 -27.99 -11.13 -23.89
CA MET A 7 -26.84 -10.97 -23.00
C MET A 7 -25.91 -9.88 -23.54
N PRO A 8 -25.40 -8.96 -22.70
CA PRO A 8 -24.44 -7.97 -23.15
C PRO A 8 -23.18 -8.68 -23.65
N ARG A 9 -22.77 -8.38 -24.89
CA ARG A 9 -21.50 -8.86 -25.44
C ARG A 9 -20.37 -8.36 -24.54
N GLY A 10 -19.59 -9.29 -24.00
CA GLY A 10 -18.36 -8.96 -23.27
C GLY A 10 -17.43 -8.11 -24.14
N PRO A 11 -16.49 -7.36 -23.53
CA PRO A 11 -15.58 -6.52 -24.29
C PRO A 11 -14.81 -7.37 -25.31
N GLY A 12 -14.76 -6.92 -26.56
CA GLY A 12 -13.90 -7.53 -27.59
C GLY A 12 -12.43 -7.48 -27.18
N ALA A 13 -11.54 -8.18 -27.90
CA ALA A 13 -10.12 -8.31 -27.54
C ALA A 13 -9.42 -6.96 -27.25
N LEU A 14 -9.73 -5.92 -28.03
CA LEU A 14 -9.24 -4.55 -27.81
C LEU A 14 -9.75 -3.94 -26.48
N GLY A 15 -11.01 -4.17 -26.13
CA GLY A 15 -11.59 -3.73 -24.86
C GLY A 15 -11.02 -4.47 -23.65
N ALA A 16 -10.72 -5.77 -23.80
CA ALA A 16 -10.05 -6.54 -22.77
C ALA A 16 -8.60 -6.06 -22.52
N LEU A 17 -7.86 -5.73 -23.59
CA LEU A 17 -6.51 -5.16 -23.50
C LEU A 17 -6.51 -3.77 -22.85
N ALA A 18 -7.46 -2.91 -23.21
CA ALA A 18 -7.62 -1.58 -22.60
C ALA A 18 -7.93 -1.68 -21.09
N LEU A 19 -8.79 -2.63 -20.70
CA LEU A 19 -9.10 -2.88 -19.30
C LEU A 19 -7.87 -3.39 -18.52
N LEU A 20 -7.09 -4.30 -19.13
CA LEU A 20 -5.86 -4.81 -18.54
C LEU A 20 -4.84 -3.68 -18.32
N ALA A 21 -4.64 -2.83 -19.34
CA ALA A 21 -3.74 -1.68 -19.25
C ALA A 21 -4.18 -0.70 -18.15
N LEU A 22 -5.47 -0.43 -18.05
CA LEU A 22 -6.04 0.40 -16.99
C LEU A 22 -5.73 -0.16 -15.60
N VAL A 23 -5.98 -1.46 -15.37
CA VAL A 23 -5.72 -2.10 -14.07
C VAL A 23 -4.24 -2.04 -13.72
N LEU A 24 -3.34 -2.33 -14.68
CA LEU A 24 -1.89 -2.29 -14.45
C LEU A 24 -1.40 -0.89 -14.05
N ILE A 25 -1.94 0.16 -14.67
CA ILE A 25 -1.55 1.55 -14.41
C ILE A 25 -2.10 2.03 -13.07
N VAL A 26 -3.35 1.71 -12.75
CA VAL A 26 -3.91 1.98 -11.41
C VAL A 26 -3.06 1.28 -10.34
N VAL A 27 -2.70 0.01 -10.56
CA VAL A 27 -1.87 -0.77 -9.65
C VAL A 27 -0.47 -0.19 -9.50
N LYS A 28 0.15 0.34 -10.57
CA LYS A 28 1.42 1.09 -10.50
C LYS A 28 1.32 2.25 -9.49
N HIS A 29 0.30 3.08 -9.63
CA HIS A 29 0.12 4.26 -8.77
C HIS A 29 -0.23 3.87 -7.33
N LEU A 30 -1.05 2.82 -7.15
CA LEU A 30 -1.35 2.26 -5.83
C LEU A 30 -0.12 1.59 -5.17
N ALA A 31 0.84 1.09 -5.97
CA ALA A 31 2.08 0.51 -5.48
C ALA A 31 3.07 1.55 -4.95
N GLY A 32 2.96 2.81 -5.38
CA GLY A 32 3.86 3.92 -5.02
C GLY A 32 4.57 4.56 -6.20
N GLY A 33 4.09 4.31 -7.43
CA GLY A 33 4.59 4.90 -8.67
C GLY A 33 5.64 4.05 -9.38
N ASP A 34 6.58 4.71 -10.06
CA ASP A 34 7.68 4.05 -10.79
C ASP A 34 8.81 3.64 -9.84
N LEU A 35 8.57 2.56 -9.09
CA LEU A 35 9.52 1.99 -8.13
C LEU A 35 10.54 1.05 -8.80
N PRO A 36 11.77 0.94 -8.26
CA PRO A 36 12.73 -0.06 -8.73
C PRO A 36 12.15 -1.48 -8.66
N LEU A 37 12.36 -2.26 -9.72
CA LEU A 37 11.92 -3.67 -9.84
C LEU A 37 10.40 -3.87 -9.83
N ARG A 38 9.62 -2.81 -10.11
CA ARG A 38 8.14 -2.83 -10.09
C ARG A 38 7.53 -4.00 -10.85
N LEU A 39 7.97 -4.23 -12.09
CA LEU A 39 7.40 -5.30 -12.91
C LEU A 39 7.71 -6.68 -12.36
N ASP A 40 8.91 -6.87 -11.80
CA ASP A 40 9.32 -8.17 -11.26
C ASP A 40 8.57 -8.51 -9.96
N GLY A 41 8.31 -7.52 -9.11
CA GLY A 41 7.46 -7.70 -7.93
C GLY A 41 5.97 -7.88 -8.26
N MET A 42 5.49 -7.23 -9.33
CA MET A 42 4.10 -7.29 -9.74
C MET A 42 3.73 -8.63 -10.38
N LYS A 43 4.57 -9.15 -11.29
CA LYS A 43 4.32 -10.41 -12.03
C LYS A 43 3.79 -11.55 -11.16
N PRO A 44 4.44 -11.95 -10.03
CA PRO A 44 3.97 -13.06 -9.20
C PRO A 44 2.70 -12.76 -8.41
N ARG A 45 2.34 -11.48 -8.25
CA ARG A 45 1.21 -11.04 -7.44
C ARG A 45 0.01 -10.56 -8.25
N TYR A 46 0.15 -10.39 -9.56
CA TYR A 46 -0.89 -9.80 -10.41
C TYR A 46 -2.24 -10.52 -10.29
N LEU A 47 -2.28 -11.83 -10.58
CA LEU A 47 -3.52 -12.61 -10.48
C LEU A 47 -4.00 -12.77 -9.03
N MET A 48 -3.08 -12.92 -8.08
CA MET A 48 -3.43 -13.06 -6.66
C MET A 48 -4.12 -11.80 -6.13
N ASN A 49 -3.66 -10.62 -6.53
CA ASN A 49 -4.26 -9.34 -6.13
C ASN A 49 -5.64 -9.10 -6.77
N LEU A 50 -5.96 -9.79 -7.87
CA LEU A 50 -7.30 -9.77 -8.48
C LEU A 50 -8.24 -10.83 -7.90
N ASN A 51 -7.74 -11.74 -7.07
CA ASN A 51 -8.54 -12.77 -6.43
C ASN A 51 -9.12 -12.25 -5.09
N PRO A 52 -10.41 -11.91 -5.01
CA PRO A 52 -11.02 -11.37 -3.79
C PRO A 52 -11.11 -12.40 -2.66
N ARG A 53 -10.75 -13.67 -2.92
CA ARG A 53 -10.74 -14.75 -1.92
C ARG A 53 -9.34 -15.08 -1.40
N ASP A 54 -8.26 -14.52 -1.95
CA ASP A 54 -6.90 -14.68 -1.39
C ASP A 54 -6.82 -13.95 -0.03
N PRO A 55 -6.20 -14.52 1.03
CA PRO A 55 -5.53 -15.83 1.17
C PRO A 55 -6.43 -16.92 1.78
N GLY A 56 -7.74 -16.84 1.53
CA GLY A 56 -8.78 -17.73 2.04
C GLY A 56 -10.05 -16.91 2.34
N PRO A 57 -11.26 -17.47 2.12
CA PRO A 57 -12.51 -16.71 2.17
C PRO A 57 -12.76 -16.05 3.54
N GLN A 58 -12.44 -16.73 4.64
CA GLN A 58 -12.60 -16.19 6.00
C GLN A 58 -11.71 -14.97 6.24
N ARG A 59 -10.42 -15.06 5.87
CA ARG A 59 -9.47 -13.95 6.02
C ARG A 59 -9.82 -12.78 5.10
N ALA A 60 -10.21 -13.07 3.86
CA ALA A 60 -10.64 -12.05 2.92
C ALA A 60 -11.89 -11.30 3.43
N GLN A 61 -12.86 -12.02 4.01
CA GLN A 61 -14.04 -11.41 4.62
C GLN A 61 -13.67 -10.51 5.80
N GLU A 62 -12.74 -10.96 6.65
CA GLU A 62 -12.25 -10.12 7.75
C GLU A 62 -11.53 -8.87 7.24
N PHE A 63 -10.61 -9.00 6.28
CA PHE A 63 -9.95 -7.84 5.67
C PHE A 63 -10.95 -6.85 5.04
N ALA A 64 -11.99 -7.36 4.38
CA ALA A 64 -13.04 -6.53 3.80
C ALA A 64 -13.82 -5.73 4.84
N ARG A 65 -14.01 -6.23 6.07
CA ARG A 65 -14.65 -5.47 7.16
C ARG A 65 -13.84 -4.24 7.57
N HIS A 66 -12.51 -4.28 7.42
CA HIS A 66 -11.59 -3.20 7.81
C HIS A 66 -11.18 -2.28 6.67
N ALA A 67 -11.48 -2.68 5.43
CA ALA A 67 -11.12 -1.93 4.23
C ALA A 67 -11.77 -0.52 4.22
N ASP A 68 -10.97 0.49 3.91
CA ASP A 68 -11.43 1.86 3.72
C ASP A 68 -10.78 2.41 2.45
N THR A 69 -11.58 2.71 1.43
CA THR A 69 -11.09 3.30 0.17
C THR A 69 -11.60 4.73 -0.06
N ARG A 70 -12.26 5.32 0.93
CA ARG A 70 -12.83 6.68 0.82
C ARG A 70 -11.74 7.75 0.66
N HIS A 71 -10.60 7.51 1.29
CA HIS A 71 -9.43 8.40 1.26
C HIS A 71 -8.43 8.08 0.14
N ILE A 72 -8.60 6.95 -0.55
CA ILE A 72 -7.68 6.53 -1.61
C ILE A 72 -7.98 7.32 -2.88
N ARG A 73 -7.02 8.10 -3.36
CA ARG A 73 -7.07 8.65 -4.71
C ARG A 73 -6.39 7.68 -5.67
N TYR A 74 -7.13 7.29 -6.71
CA TYR A 74 -6.63 6.49 -7.83
C TYR A 74 -6.07 7.43 -8.89
N ASP A 75 -4.90 7.10 -9.43
CA ASP A 75 -4.26 7.86 -10.49
C ASP A 75 -4.03 6.97 -11.69
N ILE A 76 -4.03 7.58 -12.88
CA ILE A 76 -3.83 6.89 -14.16
C ILE A 76 -3.08 7.76 -15.15
N ASP A 77 -2.24 7.12 -15.94
CA ASP A 77 -1.54 7.76 -17.05
C ASP A 77 -2.56 8.12 -18.16
N PRO A 78 -2.36 9.24 -18.87
CA PRO A 78 -3.28 9.67 -19.93
C PRO A 78 -3.33 8.66 -21.09
N GLY A 79 -4.40 8.72 -21.90
CA GLY A 79 -4.53 7.92 -23.13
C GLY A 79 -5.26 6.58 -23.00
N LEU A 80 -5.89 6.30 -21.85
CA LEU A 80 -6.63 5.05 -21.59
C LEU A 80 -8.15 5.15 -21.81
N GLY A 81 -8.63 6.27 -22.36
CA GLY A 81 -10.07 6.51 -22.57
C GLY A 81 -10.88 6.83 -21.31
N VAL A 82 -10.22 6.96 -20.15
CA VAL A 82 -10.78 7.44 -18.88
C VAL A 82 -9.72 8.31 -18.20
N ASP A 83 -10.14 9.36 -17.50
CA ASP A 83 -9.26 10.21 -16.69
C ASP A 83 -9.38 9.89 -15.18
N ALA A 84 -8.39 10.33 -14.40
CA ALA A 84 -8.36 10.06 -12.96
C ALA A 84 -9.59 10.66 -12.24
N ALA A 85 -10.10 11.80 -12.70
CA ALA A 85 -11.28 12.45 -12.12
C ALA A 85 -12.54 11.57 -12.26
N THR A 86 -12.78 11.08 -13.47
CA THR A 86 -13.86 10.15 -13.78
C THR A 86 -13.69 8.84 -13.02
N LEU A 87 -12.50 8.24 -13.04
CA LEU A 87 -12.23 7.02 -12.28
C LEU A 87 -12.58 7.17 -10.80
N ASN A 88 -12.16 8.27 -10.16
CA ASN A 88 -12.42 8.50 -8.75
C ASN A 88 -13.89 8.83 -8.43
N ARG A 89 -14.65 9.36 -9.39
CA ARG A 89 -16.09 9.62 -9.27
C ARG A 89 -16.91 8.33 -9.36
N GLU A 90 -16.56 7.47 -10.31
CA GLU A 90 -17.34 6.26 -10.61
C GLU A 90 -16.94 5.06 -9.74
N VAL A 91 -15.70 5.00 -9.24
CA VAL A 91 -15.24 3.85 -8.44
C VAL A 91 -16.01 3.77 -7.12
N ARG A 92 -16.57 2.58 -6.85
CA ARG A 92 -17.25 2.30 -5.58
C ARG A 92 -16.27 2.50 -4.42
N ARG A 93 -16.68 3.35 -3.47
CA ARG A 93 -15.98 3.54 -2.20
C ARG A 93 -16.40 2.48 -1.20
N ILE A 94 -15.44 1.95 -0.46
CA ILE A 94 -15.63 0.98 0.61
C ILE A 94 -15.48 1.72 1.93
N THR A 95 -16.48 1.58 2.78
CA THR A 95 -16.49 2.08 4.15
C THR A 95 -16.28 0.90 5.10
N PRO A 96 -15.39 1.01 6.10
CA PRO A 96 -15.20 -0.06 7.07
C PRO A 96 -16.48 -0.26 7.89
N ALA A 97 -16.66 -1.47 8.42
CA ALA A 97 -17.73 -1.74 9.38
C ALA A 97 -17.58 -0.84 10.62
N ALA A 98 -18.71 -0.48 11.26
CA ALA A 98 -18.72 0.37 12.44
C ALA A 98 -17.80 -0.18 13.54
N GLY A 99 -16.91 0.66 14.05
CA GLY A 99 -15.96 0.28 15.11
C GLY A 99 -14.81 -0.64 14.68
N ALA A 100 -14.80 -1.17 13.46
CA ALA A 100 -13.84 -2.19 13.00
C ALA A 100 -12.38 -1.70 13.09
N ARG A 101 -12.14 -0.42 12.82
CA ARG A 101 -10.81 0.22 12.87
C ARG A 101 -10.49 0.89 14.21
N SER A 102 -11.22 0.56 15.27
CA SER A 102 -10.88 1.01 16.62
C SER A 102 -9.73 0.17 17.19
N ARG A 103 -8.91 0.76 18.07
CA ARG A 103 -7.83 0.03 18.75
C ARG A 103 -8.38 -1.09 19.65
N ASP A 104 -9.56 -0.88 20.23
CA ASP A 104 -10.19 -1.83 21.16
C ASP A 104 -10.78 -3.04 20.43
N ALA A 105 -11.27 -2.85 19.19
CA ALA A 105 -11.75 -3.95 18.36
C ALA A 105 -10.61 -4.83 17.86
N ASN A 106 -9.59 -4.22 17.23
CA ASN A 106 -8.39 -4.93 16.82
C ASN A 106 -7.23 -3.94 16.58
N PRO A 107 -6.15 -3.97 17.39
CA PRO A 107 -5.03 -3.05 17.23
C PRO A 107 -4.29 -3.22 15.89
N VAL A 108 -4.37 -4.39 15.23
CA VAL A 108 -3.74 -4.64 13.92
C VAL A 108 -4.42 -3.84 12.80
N PHE A 109 -5.74 -3.67 12.87
CA PHE A 109 -6.52 -2.94 11.85
C PHE A 109 -6.86 -1.52 12.25
N ALA A 110 -6.41 -1.11 13.44
CA ALA A 110 -6.60 0.24 13.94
C ALA A 110 -5.99 1.27 12.99
N GLU A 111 -6.58 2.46 12.98
CA GLU A 111 -6.03 3.55 12.20
C GLU A 111 -4.64 3.97 12.71
N LEU A 112 -3.65 3.90 11.83
CA LEU A 112 -2.31 4.42 12.06
C LEU A 112 -2.30 5.93 11.81
N LYS A 113 -2.34 6.70 12.90
CA LYS A 113 -2.42 8.18 12.89
C LYS A 113 -1.07 8.89 12.79
N GLY A 114 0.03 8.14 12.73
CA GLY A 114 1.38 8.71 12.73
C GLY A 114 1.73 9.46 14.02
N LYS A 115 1.06 9.17 15.15
CA LYS A 115 1.36 9.77 16.47
C LYS A 115 2.40 8.92 17.21
N ILE A 116 3.61 8.89 16.67
CA ILE A 116 4.74 8.12 17.21
C ILE A 116 5.27 8.84 18.46
N ARG A 117 5.65 8.07 19.49
CA ARG A 117 6.17 8.59 20.77
C ARG A 117 7.58 8.11 21.13
N VAL A 118 8.09 7.15 20.36
CA VAL A 118 9.42 6.55 20.55
C VAL A 118 10.08 6.39 19.18
N PRO A 119 11.41 6.35 19.09
CA PRO A 119 12.11 6.04 17.85
C PRO A 119 11.54 4.79 17.16
N LEU A 120 11.08 4.95 15.92
CA LEU A 120 10.51 3.87 15.12
C LEU A 120 11.31 3.71 13.81
N MET A 121 11.82 2.51 13.60
CA MET A 121 12.46 2.14 12.34
C MET A 121 11.62 1.11 11.58
N THR A 122 11.35 1.36 10.31
CA THR A 122 10.75 0.39 9.39
C THR A 122 11.73 -0.01 8.30
N ILE A 123 11.58 -1.24 7.81
CA ILE A 123 12.26 -1.77 6.63
C ILE A 123 11.18 -2.24 5.65
N HIS A 124 11.33 -1.95 4.36
CA HIS A 124 10.35 -2.32 3.34
C HIS A 124 10.99 -2.44 1.95
N GLU A 125 10.58 -3.42 1.16
CA GLU A 125 11.04 -3.59 -0.22
C GLU A 125 10.31 -2.64 -1.19
N THR A 126 11.02 -2.05 -2.14
CA THR A 126 10.44 -1.11 -3.10
C THR A 126 9.45 -1.77 -4.06
N ALA A 127 9.53 -3.09 -4.29
CA ALA A 127 8.62 -3.81 -5.19
C ALA A 127 7.83 -4.91 -4.45
N ASP A 128 7.38 -4.62 -3.24
CA ASP A 128 6.38 -5.43 -2.53
C ASP A 128 4.96 -5.14 -3.05
N PHE A 129 4.41 -6.08 -3.84
CA PHE A 129 3.03 -6.03 -4.36
C PHE A 129 2.01 -6.79 -3.49
N ARG A 130 2.41 -7.30 -2.33
CA ARG A 130 1.50 -7.81 -1.30
C ARG A 130 1.13 -6.72 -0.31
N VAL A 131 2.10 -5.92 0.11
CA VAL A 131 1.93 -4.73 0.95
C VAL A 131 2.61 -3.55 0.24
N PRO A 132 1.86 -2.79 -0.58
CA PRO A 132 2.39 -1.71 -1.41
C PRO A 132 3.31 -0.72 -0.68
N PHE A 133 4.43 -0.36 -1.30
CA PHE A 133 5.37 0.64 -0.78
C PHE A 133 4.71 2.01 -0.56
N ARG A 134 3.64 2.33 -1.31
CA ARG A 134 2.81 3.52 -1.06
C ARG A 134 2.35 3.63 0.40
N LEU A 135 2.11 2.53 1.09
CA LEU A 135 1.71 2.54 2.51
C LEU A 135 2.82 3.10 3.41
N GLN A 136 4.09 2.86 3.10
CA GLN A 136 5.21 3.50 3.78
C GLN A 136 5.22 5.00 3.51
N GLN A 137 5.00 5.42 2.25
CA GLN A 137 4.94 6.84 1.86
C GLN A 137 3.74 7.56 2.53
N ASP A 138 2.58 6.92 2.61
CA ASP A 138 1.40 7.45 3.30
C ASP A 138 1.65 7.59 4.80
N TYR A 139 2.27 6.59 5.43
CA TYR A 139 2.59 6.65 6.84
C TYR A 139 3.62 7.74 7.16
N ARG A 140 4.59 7.97 6.26
CA ARG A 140 5.53 9.10 6.35
C ARG A 140 4.81 10.44 6.44
N ARG A 141 3.92 10.70 5.48
CA ARG A 141 3.11 11.93 5.42
C ARG A 141 2.26 12.10 6.68
N ARG A 142 1.68 11.02 7.19
CA ARG A 142 0.91 11.04 8.45
C ARG A 142 1.78 11.39 9.66
N ALA A 143 2.98 10.81 9.75
CA ALA A 143 3.91 11.09 10.85
C ALA A 143 4.43 12.54 10.81
N GLU A 144 4.75 13.05 9.62
CA GLU A 144 5.13 14.44 9.39
C GLU A 144 3.99 15.40 9.77
N ALA A 145 2.78 15.15 9.29
CA ALA A 145 1.59 15.95 9.63
C ALA A 145 1.24 15.91 11.13
N ALA A 146 1.57 14.81 11.82
CA ALA A 146 1.40 14.67 13.26
C ALA A 146 2.56 15.25 14.08
N GLY A 147 3.59 15.83 13.45
CA GLY A 147 4.77 16.38 14.12
C GLY A 147 5.75 15.34 14.66
N SER A 148 5.54 14.04 14.39
CA SER A 148 6.40 12.95 14.88
C SER A 148 7.32 12.36 13.80
N GLY A 149 7.41 13.00 12.62
CA GLY A 149 8.26 12.55 11.52
C GLY A 149 9.74 12.38 11.90
N HIS A 150 10.22 13.17 12.85
CA HIS A 150 11.58 13.08 13.40
C HIS A 150 11.82 11.78 14.21
N LEU A 151 10.75 11.10 14.66
CA LEU A 151 10.77 9.79 15.33
C LEU A 151 10.55 8.63 14.35
N LEU A 152 10.52 8.88 13.03
CA LEU A 152 10.33 7.84 12.03
C LEU A 152 11.53 7.76 11.07
N VAL A 153 12.11 6.58 10.96
CA VAL A 153 13.10 6.25 9.93
C VAL A 153 12.57 5.06 9.12
N GLN A 154 12.52 5.20 7.79
CA GLN A 154 12.03 4.15 6.90
C GLN A 154 13.14 3.78 5.92
N ARG A 155 13.53 2.51 5.91
CA ARG A 155 14.57 1.98 5.03
C ARG A 155 13.93 1.23 3.88
N ALA A 156 14.17 1.71 2.68
CA ALA A 156 13.74 1.05 1.46
C ALA A 156 14.85 0.13 0.93
N MET A 157 14.50 -1.12 0.63
CA MET A 157 15.37 -2.08 -0.04
C MET A 157 14.93 -2.28 -1.49
N ARG A 158 15.85 -2.22 -2.44
CA ARG A 158 15.55 -2.53 -3.84
C ARG A 158 15.42 -4.04 -4.00
N TRP A 159 14.21 -4.56 -3.92
CA TRP A 159 13.96 -6.00 -4.02
C TRP A 159 12.51 -6.30 -4.47
N PRO A 160 12.27 -7.34 -5.30
CA PRO A 160 10.95 -7.66 -5.85
C PRO A 160 10.23 -8.77 -5.08
N ALA A 161 10.12 -8.65 -3.75
CA ALA A 161 9.40 -9.63 -2.93
C ALA A 161 8.92 -9.02 -1.62
N HIS A 162 8.10 -9.78 -0.89
CA HIS A 162 7.53 -9.39 0.41
C HIS A 162 8.32 -10.02 1.55
N CYS A 163 8.77 -9.23 2.52
CA CYS A 163 9.49 -9.69 3.72
C CYS A 163 10.71 -10.57 3.42
N SER A 164 11.42 -10.27 2.33
CA SER A 164 12.59 -11.00 1.84
C SER A 164 13.92 -10.35 2.26
N PHE A 165 13.92 -9.53 3.30
CA PHE A 165 15.14 -8.99 3.89
C PHE A 165 16.02 -10.12 4.43
N ASP A 166 17.31 -10.09 4.10
CA ASP A 166 18.28 -11.03 4.66
C ASP A 166 18.56 -10.75 6.16
N GLY A 167 19.32 -11.65 6.78
CA GLY A 167 19.68 -11.52 8.20
C GLY A 167 20.56 -10.29 8.48
N ALA A 168 21.51 -10.01 7.60
CA ALA A 168 22.47 -8.91 7.77
C ALA A 168 21.77 -7.55 7.75
N MET A 169 20.81 -7.36 6.85
CA MET A 169 20.01 -6.14 6.78
C MET A 169 19.17 -5.94 8.04
N ARG A 170 18.54 -7.00 8.55
CA ARG A 170 17.74 -6.93 9.77
C ARG A 170 18.60 -6.59 10.98
N GLN A 171 19.76 -7.22 11.11
CA GLN A 171 20.72 -6.93 12.16
C GLN A 171 21.20 -5.47 12.08
N GLN A 172 21.63 -5.00 10.91
CA GLN A 172 22.08 -3.62 10.74
C GLN A 172 20.97 -2.60 11.04
N ALA A 173 19.71 -2.88 10.65
CA ALA A 173 18.58 -2.03 10.99
C ALA A 173 18.32 -1.98 12.51
N PHE A 174 18.43 -3.12 13.18
CA PHE A 174 18.31 -3.19 14.63
C PHE A 174 19.44 -2.42 15.33
N ASP A 175 20.69 -2.67 14.96
CA ASP A 175 21.86 -2.00 15.53
C ASP A 175 21.78 -0.48 15.39
N ASP A 176 21.31 0.01 14.23
CA ASP A 176 21.13 1.45 14.00
C ASP A 176 19.94 2.03 14.78
N LEU A 177 18.88 1.25 15.05
CA LEU A 177 17.79 1.68 15.93
C LEU A 177 18.26 1.79 17.38
N VAL A 178 19.02 0.81 17.87
CA VAL A 178 19.64 0.85 19.22
C VAL A 178 20.57 2.05 19.34
N ALA A 179 21.46 2.24 18.36
CA ALA A 179 22.36 3.39 18.31
C ALA A 179 21.60 4.73 18.36
N TRP A 180 20.46 4.82 17.68
CA TRP A 180 19.64 6.02 17.69
C TRP A 180 18.98 6.26 19.04
N MET A 181 18.44 5.23 19.68
CA MET A 181 17.85 5.34 21.02
C MET A 181 18.88 5.73 22.07
N GLU A 182 20.11 5.20 22.01
CA GLU A 182 21.14 5.44 23.02
C GLU A 182 21.92 6.73 22.81
N ARG A 183 22.18 7.11 21.55
CA ARG A 183 23.12 8.19 21.20
C ARG A 183 22.49 9.35 20.44
N GLY A 184 21.20 9.28 20.15
CA GLY A 184 20.50 10.29 19.35
C GLY A 184 20.90 10.33 17.87
N TRP A 185 21.69 9.37 17.40
CA TRP A 185 22.23 9.35 16.04
C TRP A 185 21.57 8.27 15.17
N CYS A 186 21.05 8.65 13.99
CA CYS A 186 20.57 7.69 12.99
C CYS A 186 21.35 7.81 11.69
N ARG A 187 21.84 6.67 11.16
CA ARG A 187 22.74 6.59 10.01
C ARG A 187 22.13 7.05 8.67
N ARG A 188 20.81 7.29 8.57
CA ARG A 188 20.13 7.92 7.40
C ARG A 188 18.76 8.50 7.78
N ALA A 189 18.76 9.74 8.25
CA ALA A 189 17.73 10.76 8.01
C ALA A 189 18.43 12.09 8.28
N THR A 190 18.29 13.06 7.37
CA THR A 190 19.09 14.29 7.34
C THR A 190 18.98 15.15 8.62
N THR A 191 18.05 14.82 9.52
CA THR A 191 17.87 15.44 10.84
C THR A 191 17.22 14.44 11.81
N CYS A 192 18.02 13.65 12.54
CA CYS A 192 17.56 13.01 13.78
C CYS A 192 18.15 13.81 14.93
N SER A 193 17.31 14.58 15.62
CA SER A 193 17.66 15.18 16.91
C SER A 193 16.87 14.42 17.96
N ALA A 194 17.57 13.69 18.83
CA ALA A 194 17.01 13.34 20.12
C ALA A 194 17.11 14.60 20.97
N THR A 195 16.04 15.38 21.06
CA THR A 195 15.95 16.39 22.12
C THR A 195 16.02 15.66 23.45
N SER A 196 17.07 16.01 24.19
CA SER A 196 17.37 15.65 25.57
C SER A 196 16.23 16.03 26.51
#